data_AF-A0A8H7E1U2-F1
#
_entry.id   AF-A0A8H7E1U2-F1
#
_cell.length_a   1.000
_cell.length_b   1.000
_cell.length_c   1.000
_cell.angle_alpha   90.00
_cell.angle_beta   90.00
_cell.angle_gamma   90.00
#
_symmetry.space_group_name_H-M   'P 1'
#
loop_
_entity.id
_entity.type
_entity.pdbx_description
1 polymer ?
#
loop_
_entity_poly.entity_id
_entity_poly.type
_entity_poly.pdbx_seq_one_letter_code
_entity_poly.pdbx_strand_id
1 'polypeptide(L)'
;MSSSLTSSSSSTPPPSTPPSSQDAQDAQYTTPPPPPSLDLQRLRNPRAPNATRDQRLQAQTLHAAGLKYQEIAVQTGLTLYQIHYALRHPATLTKRISRKSKLSDDELQSIINWIYATRANRRTT
;
A
#
# COMPACT_ATOMS: atom_id res chain seq x y z
N MET A 1 0.11 37.59 -76.03
CA MET A 1 -0.46 36.79 -77.13
C MET A 1 -1.09 35.54 -76.52
N SER A 2 -2.38 35.34 -76.82
CA SER A 2 -3.23 34.12 -76.79
C SER A 2 -3.19 33.22 -75.54
N SER A 3 -4.25 33.06 -74.73
CA SER A 3 -5.68 32.66 -74.93
C SER A 3 -5.90 31.19 -75.31
N SER A 4 -6.76 30.51 -74.51
CA SER A 4 -7.66 29.34 -74.75
C SER A 4 -7.52 28.33 -73.58
N LEU A 5 -8.43 28.15 -72.61
CA LEU A 5 -9.86 27.76 -72.59
C LEU A 5 -10.18 26.44 -73.32
N THR A 6 -10.51 25.38 -72.55
CA THR A 6 -11.55 24.35 -72.84
C THR A 6 -11.83 23.54 -71.56
N SER A 7 -13.03 23.63 -70.97
CA SER A 7 -14.15 22.67 -71.07
C SER A 7 -14.10 21.57 -70.00
N SER A 8 -14.89 21.68 -68.93
CA SER A 8 -16.26 21.12 -68.78
C SER A 8 -16.27 19.65 -68.36
N SER A 9 -16.69 19.37 -67.12
CA SER A 9 -17.75 18.39 -66.89
C SER A 9 -18.38 18.59 -65.52
N SER A 10 -19.60 19.12 -65.53
CA SER A 10 -20.55 19.08 -64.42
C SER A 10 -21.05 17.65 -64.21
N SER A 11 -21.04 17.16 -62.98
CA SER A 11 -21.93 16.06 -62.59
C SER A 11 -22.37 16.28 -61.15
N THR A 12 -23.54 16.91 -61.01
CA THR A 12 -24.30 17.01 -59.77
C THR A 12 -25.22 15.78 -59.67
N PRO A 13 -25.10 14.95 -58.63
CA PRO A 13 -26.19 14.09 -58.20
C PRO A 13 -27.02 14.74 -57.06
N PRO A 14 -28.28 14.29 -56.88
CA PRO A 14 -29.40 15.03 -56.28
C PRO A 14 -29.36 15.19 -54.74
N PRO A 15 -30.23 16.05 -54.18
CA PRO A 15 -30.33 16.28 -52.75
C PRO A 15 -31.17 15.21 -52.03
N SER A 16 -30.90 15.09 -50.72
CA SER A 16 -31.79 14.57 -49.68
C SER A 16 -31.88 13.05 -49.49
N THR A 17 -31.03 12.55 -48.58
CA THR A 17 -31.52 11.81 -47.41
C THR A 17 -30.63 12.17 -46.21
N PRO A 18 -31.14 12.71 -45.10
CA PRO A 18 -30.37 12.82 -43.87
C PRO A 18 -30.04 11.41 -43.37
N PRO A 19 -28.79 11.10 -42.98
CA PRO A 19 -28.54 9.88 -42.22
C PRO A 19 -29.33 10.00 -40.91
N SER A 20 -30.29 9.09 -40.73
CA SER A 20 -31.05 8.91 -39.51
C SER A 20 -30.13 8.99 -38.30
N SER A 21 -30.50 9.87 -37.38
CA SER A 21 -29.99 9.92 -36.01
C SER A 21 -29.99 8.53 -35.39
N GLN A 22 -28.81 7.92 -35.24
CA GLN A 22 -28.49 6.85 -34.29
C GLN A 22 -27.09 6.34 -34.65
N ASP A 23 -26.05 7.04 -34.14
CA ASP A 23 -24.75 6.45 -33.73
C ASP A 23 -23.87 7.54 -33.10
N ALA A 24 -24.52 8.40 -32.29
CA ALA A 24 -23.85 9.21 -31.28
C ALA A 24 -24.21 8.58 -29.94
N GLN A 25 -23.31 7.80 -29.38
CA GLN A 25 -23.16 7.30 -27.98
C GLN A 25 -22.24 6.07 -28.14
N ASP A 26 -20.93 6.10 -27.94
CA ASP A 26 -20.36 6.02 -26.61
C ASP A 26 -18.83 6.11 -26.73
N ALA A 27 -18.30 7.34 -26.84
CA ALA A 27 -17.00 7.61 -26.26
C ALA A 27 -17.17 7.46 -24.74
N GLN A 28 -17.12 6.23 -24.25
CA GLN A 28 -16.96 5.95 -22.82
C GLN A 28 -15.59 6.54 -22.46
N TYR A 29 -15.58 7.83 -22.10
CA TYR A 29 -14.72 8.31 -21.04
C TYR A 29 -14.98 7.34 -19.90
N THR A 30 -14.12 6.32 -19.80
CA THR A 30 -14.05 5.47 -18.62
C THR A 30 -13.72 6.45 -17.51
N THR A 31 -14.79 6.92 -16.86
CA THR A 31 -14.69 7.72 -15.66
C THR A 31 -13.83 6.83 -14.77
N PRO A 32 -12.62 7.25 -14.37
CA PRO A 32 -11.84 6.46 -13.43
C PRO A 32 -12.81 6.13 -12.29
N PRO A 33 -12.86 4.84 -11.86
CA PRO A 33 -13.82 4.44 -10.85
C PRO A 33 -13.78 5.49 -9.74
N PRO A 34 -14.96 5.99 -9.30
CA PRO A 34 -15.01 7.04 -8.30
C PRO A 34 -14.05 6.64 -7.18
N PRO A 35 -13.14 7.53 -6.76
CA PRO A 35 -12.17 7.19 -5.73
C PRO A 35 -12.96 6.55 -4.60
N PRO A 36 -12.57 5.35 -4.14
CA PRO A 36 -13.34 4.59 -3.16
C PRO A 36 -13.72 5.55 -2.05
N SER A 37 -15.03 5.80 -1.91
CA SER A 37 -15.56 6.81 -1.01
C SER A 37 -14.84 6.64 0.32
N LEU A 38 -14.05 7.65 0.70
CA LEU A 38 -13.28 7.61 1.92
C LEU A 38 -14.30 7.43 3.05
N ASP A 39 -14.50 6.19 3.50
CA ASP A 39 -15.36 5.90 4.64
C ASP A 39 -14.58 6.35 5.87
N LEU A 40 -14.55 7.68 6.05
CA LEU A 40 -13.73 8.37 7.05
C LEU A 40 -14.02 7.84 8.46
N GLN A 41 -15.20 7.26 8.66
CA GLN A 41 -15.63 6.61 9.89
C GLN A 41 -14.81 5.34 10.19
N ARG A 42 -14.48 4.52 9.19
CA ARG A 42 -13.60 3.34 9.36
C ARG A 42 -12.18 3.74 9.73
N LEU A 43 -11.71 4.87 9.21
CA LEU A 43 -10.34 5.36 9.44
C LEU A 43 -10.08 5.85 10.87
N ARG A 44 -11.14 6.08 11.66
CA ARG A 44 -11.07 6.61 13.03
C ARG A 44 -11.74 5.66 14.03
N ASN A 45 -11.57 4.35 13.88
CA ASN A 45 -12.03 3.40 14.87
C ASN A 45 -10.96 3.13 15.95
N PRO A 46 -11.10 3.66 17.17
CA PRO A 46 -10.13 3.42 18.25
C PRO A 46 -10.17 1.98 18.80
N ARG A 47 -11.21 1.20 18.48
CA ARG A 47 -11.35 -0.21 18.85
C ARG A 47 -10.85 -1.16 17.76
N ALA A 48 -10.25 -0.65 16.69
CA ALA A 48 -9.69 -1.50 15.64
C ALA A 48 -8.59 -2.42 16.19
N PRO A 49 -8.55 -3.70 15.77
CA PRO A 49 -7.47 -4.60 16.16
C PRO A 49 -6.12 -4.06 15.68
N ASN A 50 -5.05 -4.42 16.38
CA ASN A 50 -3.69 -4.00 16.00
C ASN A 50 -3.33 -4.44 14.58
N ALA A 51 -2.62 -3.59 13.85
CA ALA A 51 -2.17 -3.88 12.50
C ALA A 51 -1.23 -5.10 12.47
N THR A 52 -1.45 -6.02 11.54
CA THR A 52 -0.59 -7.19 11.36
C THR A 52 0.78 -6.81 10.79
N ARG A 53 1.74 -7.75 10.79
CA ARG A 53 3.06 -7.52 10.19
C ARG A 53 2.93 -7.14 8.71
N ASP A 54 2.14 -7.89 7.96
CA ASP A 54 2.05 -7.72 6.51
C ASP A 54 1.29 -6.45 6.14
N GLN A 55 0.26 -6.07 6.92
CA GLN A 55 -0.41 -4.77 6.76
C GLN A 55 0.55 -3.60 6.98
N ARG A 56 1.44 -3.68 7.98
CA ARG A 56 2.48 -2.65 8.21
C ARG A 56 3.49 -2.59 7.07
N LEU A 57 3.90 -3.75 6.55
CA LEU A 57 4.80 -3.83 5.39
C LEU A 57 4.16 -3.21 4.15
N GLN A 58 2.89 -3.54 3.87
CA GLN A 58 2.13 -2.96 2.76
C GLN A 58 2.02 -1.45 2.89
N ALA A 59 1.70 -0.93 4.08
CA ALA A 59 1.63 0.51 4.32
C ALA A 59 2.98 1.22 4.07
N GLN A 60 4.10 0.61 4.49
CA GLN A 60 5.44 1.14 4.22
C GLN A 60 5.77 1.14 2.72
N THR A 61 5.46 0.05 2.01
CA THR A 61 5.67 -0.05 0.57
C THR A 61 4.85 0.99 -0.20
N LEU A 62 3.57 1.16 0.13
CA LEU A 62 2.70 2.15 -0.51
C LEU A 62 3.16 3.58 -0.23
N HIS A 63 3.65 3.86 0.98
CA HIS A 63 4.23 5.15 1.30
C HIS A 63 5.53 5.41 0.55
N ALA A 64 6.39 4.39 0.40
CA ALA A 64 7.61 4.47 -0.41
C ALA A 64 7.30 4.71 -1.90
N ALA A 65 6.15 4.21 -2.38
CA ALA A 65 5.63 4.48 -3.72
C ALA A 65 5.00 5.89 -3.87
N GLY A 66 4.95 6.70 -2.82
CA GLY A 66 4.48 8.09 -2.86
C GLY A 66 2.99 8.29 -2.59
N LEU A 67 2.25 7.26 -2.16
CA LEU A 67 0.83 7.41 -1.83
C LEU A 67 0.62 8.22 -0.54
N LYS A 68 -0.47 8.99 -0.51
CA LYS A 68 -0.88 9.75 0.69
C LYS A 68 -1.50 8.82 1.72
N TYR A 69 -1.43 9.22 3.00
CA TYR A 69 -1.96 8.40 4.10
C TYR A 69 -3.43 8.00 3.94
N GLN A 70 -4.27 8.87 3.37
CA GLN A 70 -5.69 8.56 3.13
C GLN A 70 -5.87 7.44 2.10
N GLU A 71 -5.06 7.44 1.03
CA GLU A 71 -5.10 6.42 -0.03
C GLU A 71 -4.56 5.08 0.50
N ILE A 72 -3.50 5.13 1.31
CA ILE A 72 -2.99 3.95 2.01
C ILE A 72 -4.08 3.35 2.91
N ALA A 73 -4.80 4.19 3.64
CA ALA A 73 -5.85 3.75 4.56
C ALA A 73 -7.00 3.04 3.86
N VAL A 74 -7.37 3.51 2.67
CA VAL A 74 -8.33 2.82 1.80
C VAL A 74 -7.80 1.46 1.38
N GLN A 75 -6.56 1.38 0.89
CA GLN A 75 -6.02 0.14 0.34
C GLN A 75 -5.75 -0.92 1.41
N THR A 76 -5.27 -0.52 2.58
CA THR A 76 -4.91 -1.45 3.66
C THR A 76 -6.03 -1.65 4.69
N GLY A 77 -7.09 -0.82 4.65
CA GLY A 77 -8.16 -0.82 5.66
C GLY A 77 -7.72 -0.42 7.06
N LEU A 78 -6.56 0.25 7.18
CA LEU A 78 -5.99 0.67 8.47
C LEU A 78 -6.47 2.06 8.85
N THR A 79 -6.50 2.33 10.16
CA THR A 79 -6.73 3.70 10.65
C THR A 79 -5.51 4.60 10.39
N LEU A 80 -5.72 5.91 10.33
CA LEU A 80 -4.61 6.86 10.15
C LEU A 80 -3.57 6.75 11.27
N TYR A 81 -4.02 6.47 12.50
CA TYR A 81 -3.12 6.25 13.63
C TYR A 81 -2.23 5.01 13.43
N GLN A 82 -2.82 3.91 12.95
CA GLN A 82 -2.07 2.68 12.65
C GLN A 82 -1.08 2.88 11.51
N ILE A 83 -1.42 3.69 10.50
CA ILE A 83 -0.50 4.04 9.42
C ILE A 83 0.65 4.88 9.95
N HIS A 84 0.37 5.92 10.74
CA HIS A 84 1.43 6.71 11.38
C HIS A 84 2.36 5.83 12.23
N TYR A 85 1.80 4.90 13.00
CA TYR A 85 2.58 3.95 13.78
C TYR A 85 3.41 3.03 12.86
N ALA A 86 2.80 2.46 11.82
CA ALA A 86 3.46 1.57 10.87
C ALA A 86 4.63 2.23 10.13
N LEU A 87 4.54 3.52 9.82
CA LEU A 87 5.62 4.25 9.15
C LEU A 87 6.76 4.64 10.11
N ARG A 88 6.44 4.86 11.39
CA ARG A 88 7.43 5.26 12.41
C ARG A 88 8.20 4.07 12.98
N HIS A 89 7.63 2.87 12.94
CA HIS A 89 8.19 1.67 13.53
C HIS A 89 8.52 0.62 12.47
N PRO A 90 9.54 -0.24 12.68
CA PRO A 90 9.83 -1.33 11.76
C PRO A 90 8.63 -2.28 11.63
N ALA A 91 8.39 -2.79 10.42
CA ALA A 91 7.31 -3.75 10.17
C ALA A 91 7.56 -5.06 10.94
N THR A 92 8.83 -5.48 11.02
CA THR A 92 9.25 -6.66 11.77
C THR A 92 9.28 -6.36 13.26
N LEU A 93 8.62 -7.19 14.05
CA LEU A 93 8.61 -7.03 15.50
C LEU A 93 9.99 -7.38 16.08
N THR A 94 10.63 -6.43 16.76
CA THR A 94 11.84 -6.73 17.55
C THR A 94 11.46 -7.60 18.74
N LYS A 95 12.30 -8.59 19.07
CA LYS A 95 12.10 -9.40 20.28
C LYS A 95 11.92 -8.48 21.49
N ARG A 96 10.87 -8.72 22.27
CA ARG A 96 10.68 -8.01 23.54
C ARG A 96 11.89 -8.27 24.42
N ILE A 97 12.52 -7.21 24.90
CA ILE A 97 13.56 -7.30 25.90
C ILE A 97 12.90 -7.86 27.17
N SER A 98 13.31 -9.07 27.57
CA SER A 98 12.86 -9.65 28.84
C SER A 98 13.49 -8.89 30.00
N ARG A 99 12.98 -9.13 31.21
CA ARG A 99 13.68 -8.68 32.42
C ARG A 99 15.13 -9.18 32.38
N LYS A 100 16.07 -8.30 32.71
CA LYS A 100 17.49 -8.65 32.80
C LYS A 100 17.69 -9.71 33.89
N SER A 101 18.67 -10.59 33.69
CA SER A 101 19.09 -11.53 34.74
C SER A 101 19.52 -10.76 35.98
N LYS A 102 19.28 -11.34 37.16
CA LYS A 102 19.80 -10.80 38.43
C LYS A 102 21.30 -11.02 38.58
N LEU A 103 21.84 -12.01 37.87
CA LEU A 103 23.26 -12.35 37.87
C LEU A 103 23.94 -11.64 36.70
N SER A 104 25.12 -11.08 36.97
CA SER A 104 26.02 -10.60 35.92
C SER A 104 26.57 -11.76 35.10
N ASP A 105 27.12 -11.47 33.92
CA ASP A 105 27.75 -12.51 33.09
C ASP A 105 28.94 -13.16 33.82
N ASP A 106 29.74 -12.36 34.55
CA ASP A 106 30.88 -12.84 35.33
C ASP A 106 30.47 -13.77 36.47
N GLU A 107 29.39 -13.45 37.18
CA GLU A 107 28.83 -14.32 38.23
C GLU A 107 28.31 -15.63 37.65
N LEU A 108 27.65 -15.56 36.48
CA LEU A 108 27.16 -16.72 35.77
C LEU A 108 28.31 -17.63 35.34
N GLN A 109 29.40 -17.06 34.79
CA GLN A 109 30.60 -17.81 34.43
C GLN A 109 31.31 -18.39 35.66
N SER A 110 31.35 -17.67 36.78
CA SER A 110 31.90 -18.19 38.03
C SER A 110 31.13 -19.43 38.51
N ILE A 111 29.80 -19.38 38.48
CA ILE A 111 28.93 -20.51 38.84
C ILE A 111 29.15 -21.68 37.87
N ILE A 112 29.16 -21.41 36.56
CA ILE A 112 29.44 -22.42 35.53
C ILE A 112 30.78 -23.11 35.79
N ASN A 113 31.85 -22.34 35.97
CA ASN A 113 33.19 -22.87 36.23
C ASN A 113 33.22 -23.72 37.50
N TRP A 114 32.54 -23.27 38.56
CA TRP A 114 32.42 -24.03 39.80
C TRP A 114 31.70 -25.37 39.59
N ILE A 115 30.57 -25.40 38.88
CA ILE A 115 29.84 -26.65 38.56
C ILE A 115 30.74 -27.62 37.79
N TYR A 116 31.52 -27.11 36.83
CA TYR A 116 32.35 -27.96 35.96
C TYR A 116 33.68 -28.40 36.57
N ALA A 117 34.19 -27.70 37.60
CA ALA A 117 35.51 -27.92 38.19
C ALA A 117 35.74 -29.33 38.74
N THR A 118 34.70 -29.99 39.28
CA THR A 118 34.83 -31.38 39.78
C THR A 118 33.57 -32.20 39.50
N ARG A 119 33.71 -33.53 39.49
CA ARG A 119 32.57 -34.45 39.37
C ARG A 119 31.62 -34.37 40.58
N ALA A 120 32.13 -33.96 41.75
CA ALA A 120 31.33 -33.82 42.96
C ALA A 120 30.37 -32.63 42.86
N ASN A 121 30.83 -31.47 42.37
CA ASN A 121 30.02 -30.25 42.23
C ASN A 121 28.84 -30.41 41.28
N ARG A 122 28.93 -31.33 40.31
CA ARG A 122 27.83 -31.65 39.36
C ARG A 122 26.66 -32.38 40.00
N ARG A 123 26.85 -32.97 41.19
CA ARG A 123 25.82 -33.77 41.88
C ARG A 123 25.09 -33.00 42.98
N THR A 124 25.53 -31.77 43.27
CA THR A 124 25.00 -30.93 44.36
C THR A 124 23.96 -29.91 43.91
N THR A 125 23.76 -29.73 42.60
CA THR A 125 22.71 -28.90 41.98
C THR A 125 21.50 -29.73 41.64
#